data_AF-A0A7X6PT99-F1
#
_entry.id   AF-A0A7X6PT99-F1
#
_cell.length_a   1.000
_cell.length_b   1.000
_cell.length_c   1.000
_cell.angle_alpha   90.00
_cell.angle_beta   90.00
_cell.angle_gamma   90.00
#
_symmetry.space_group_name_H-M   'P 1'
#
loop_
_entity.id
_entity.type
_entity.pdbx_description
1 polymer ?
#
loop_
_entity_poly.entity_id
_entity_poly.type
_entity_poly.pdbx_seq_one_letter_code
_entity_poly.pdbx_strand_id
1 'polypeptide(L)'
;MHCCLFSLEKVNNGDIDLEVVEDFGDAYQDENGEIVHFFHTWDDGNRELVRCKKCGALLLRQWSEFHGIEDAYYTDLFPVKSREEALIFNKEFSGWAIEKEYKSEWLCSTNDGWAIKNRFS
;
A
#
# COMPACT_ATOMS: atom_id res chain seq x y z
N MET A 1 6.45 0.25 16.28
CA MET A 1 7.59 -0.47 15.67
C MET A 1 7.68 0.03 14.24
N HIS A 2 8.82 0.57 13.80
CA HIS A 2 8.98 1.15 12.46
C HIS A 2 9.70 0.14 11.55
N CYS A 3 9.29 0.01 10.30
CA CYS A 3 9.88 -0.96 9.38
C CYS A 3 11.31 -0.55 8.99
N CYS A 4 12.24 -1.50 8.95
CA CYS A 4 13.66 -1.23 8.65
C CYS A 4 13.88 -0.59 7.28
N LEU A 5 12.96 -0.79 6.33
CA LEU A 5 13.04 -0.22 4.98
C LEU A 5 13.05 1.31 4.98
N PHE A 6 12.38 1.94 5.93
CA PHE A 6 12.26 3.40 6.02
C PHE A 6 13.50 4.05 6.66
N SER A 7 14.43 3.26 7.18
CA SER A 7 15.71 3.73 7.72
C SER A 7 16.84 3.63 6.70
N LEU A 8 16.57 3.11 5.50
CA LEU A 8 17.57 2.99 4.44
C LEU A 8 17.66 4.31 3.66
N GLU A 9 18.88 4.74 3.34
CA GLU A 9 19.09 5.90 2.45
C GLU A 9 18.53 5.65 1.05
N LYS A 10 18.57 4.39 0.60
CA LYS A 10 17.98 3.93 -0.65
C LYS A 10 17.45 2.51 -0.48
N VAL A 11 16.20 2.29 -0.87
CA VAL A 11 15.56 0.98 -0.85
C VAL A 11 15.69 0.34 -2.24
N ASN A 12 16.18 -0.90 -2.29
CA ASN A 12 16.27 -1.68 -3.52
C ASN A 12 15.35 -2.91 -3.45
N ASN A 13 15.07 -3.55 -4.58
CA ASN A 13 14.19 -4.72 -4.62
C ASN A 13 14.67 -5.89 -3.73
N GLY A 14 15.97 -6.07 -3.56
CA GLY A 14 16.53 -7.09 -2.64
C GLY A 14 16.34 -6.76 -1.15
N ASP A 15 16.01 -5.50 -0.83
CA ASP A 15 15.71 -5.10 0.54
C ASP A 15 14.30 -5.52 0.95
N ILE A 16 13.38 -5.57 -0.02
CA ILE A 16 11.97 -5.94 0.14
C ILE A 16 11.84 -7.46 0.33
N ASP A 17 11.82 -7.91 1.59
CA ASP A 17 11.49 -9.28 1.94
C ASP A 17 10.24 -9.29 2.83
N LEU A 18 9.12 -9.58 2.19
CA LEU A 18 7.78 -9.50 2.77
C LEU A 18 7.10 -10.88 2.72
N GLU A 19 6.28 -11.17 3.72
CA GLU A 19 5.30 -12.26 3.69
C GLU A 19 3.88 -11.69 3.68
N VAL A 20 2.99 -12.29 2.89
CA VAL A 20 1.57 -11.95 2.92
C VAL A 20 0.97 -12.54 4.19
N VAL A 21 0.38 -11.68 5.02
CA VAL A 21 -0.35 -12.05 6.22
C VAL A 21 -1.84 -12.25 5.88
N GLU A 22 -2.37 -11.37 5.04
CA GLU A 22 -3.76 -11.41 4.59
C GLU A 22 -3.89 -10.71 3.24
N ASP A 23 -4.65 -11.33 2.34
CA ASP A 23 -4.99 -10.79 1.04
C ASP A 23 -6.41 -10.20 1.13
N PHE A 24 -6.55 -8.90 0.89
CA PHE A 24 -7.84 -8.22 0.90
C PHE A 24 -8.48 -8.15 -0.48
N GLY A 25 -7.74 -8.47 -1.54
CA GLY A 25 -8.20 -8.43 -2.91
C GLY A 25 -8.34 -7.03 -3.49
N ASP A 26 -9.15 -6.93 -4.55
CA ASP A 26 -9.46 -5.74 -5.34
C ASP A 26 -10.72 -4.99 -4.87
N ALA A 27 -11.60 -5.70 -4.16
CA ALA A 27 -12.84 -5.18 -3.62
C ALA A 27 -13.22 -5.83 -2.29
N TYR A 28 -14.13 -5.19 -1.57
CA TYR A 28 -14.83 -5.77 -0.41
C TYR A 28 -16.34 -5.66 -0.58
N GLN A 29 -17.07 -6.52 0.14
CA GLN A 29 -18.53 -6.40 0.24
C GLN A 29 -18.88 -5.58 1.48
N ASP A 30 -19.68 -4.52 1.32
CA ASP A 30 -20.14 -3.69 2.42
C ASP A 30 -21.28 -4.34 3.22
N GLU A 31 -21.77 -3.66 4.26
CA GLU A 31 -22.85 -4.17 5.12
C GLU A 31 -24.22 -4.28 4.42
N ASN A 32 -24.39 -3.61 3.27
CA ASN A 32 -25.59 -3.67 2.45
C ASN A 32 -25.48 -4.75 1.35
N GLY A 33 -24.32 -5.41 1.25
CA GLY A 33 -24.06 -6.43 0.22
C GLY A 33 -23.50 -5.86 -1.08
N GLU A 34 -23.20 -4.57 -1.15
CA GLU A 34 -22.65 -3.92 -2.33
C GLU A 34 -21.15 -4.16 -2.45
N ILE A 35 -20.65 -4.34 -3.68
CA ILE A 35 -19.22 -4.51 -3.96
C ILE A 35 -18.60 -3.11 -4.04
N VAL A 36 -17.63 -2.85 -3.17
CA VAL A 36 -16.86 -1.62 -3.12
C VAL A 36 -15.43 -1.92 -3.51
N HIS A 37 -15.01 -1.42 -4.67
CA HIS A 37 -13.63 -1.50 -5.13
C HIS A 37 -12.74 -0.55 -4.35
N PHE A 38 -11.57 -1.01 -3.92
CA PHE A 38 -10.62 -0.18 -3.17
C PHE A 38 -10.06 0.96 -4.03
N PHE A 39 -10.07 0.80 -5.35
CA PHE A 39 -9.54 1.77 -6.30
C PHE A 39 -10.64 2.27 -7.22
N HIS A 40 -11.34 3.35 -6.84
CA HIS A 40 -12.37 3.95 -7.69
C HIS A 40 -11.84 4.63 -8.96
N THR A 41 -10.51 4.65 -9.16
CA THR A 41 -9.87 5.41 -10.25
C THR A 41 -9.30 4.51 -11.34
N TRP A 42 -9.11 3.22 -11.08
CA TRP A 42 -8.24 2.31 -11.85
C TRP A 42 -8.95 1.01 -12.20
N ASP A 43 -8.58 0.40 -13.34
CA ASP A 43 -9.19 -0.85 -13.82
C ASP A 43 -8.80 -2.03 -12.92
N ASP A 44 -7.56 -2.07 -12.44
CA ASP A 44 -7.04 -3.15 -11.58
C ASP A 44 -6.22 -2.60 -10.40
N GLY A 45 -6.37 -3.26 -9.25
CA GLY A 45 -5.65 -2.94 -8.02
C GLY A 45 -5.87 -4.00 -6.94
N ASN A 46 -4.94 -4.14 -6.00
CA ASN A 46 -5.05 -5.09 -4.89
C ASN A 46 -4.46 -4.47 -3.61
N ARG A 47 -5.04 -4.80 -2.45
CA ARG A 47 -4.46 -4.55 -1.14
C ARG A 47 -4.18 -5.84 -0.37
N GLU A 48 -3.00 -5.89 0.25
CA GLU A 48 -2.61 -6.98 1.13
C GLU A 48 -2.02 -6.43 2.42
N LEU A 49 -2.30 -7.09 3.55
CA LEU A 49 -1.51 -6.93 4.76
C LEU A 49 -0.27 -7.80 4.62
N VAL A 50 0.90 -7.18 4.67
CA VAL A 50 2.18 -7.88 4.58
C VAL A 50 3.02 -7.61 5.83
N ARG A 51 3.92 -8.54 6.15
CA ARG A 51 4.89 -8.40 7.23
C ARG A 51 6.30 -8.43 6.67
N CYS A 52 7.14 -7.49 7.10
CA CYS A 52 8.56 -7.53 6.79
C CYS A 52 9.23 -8.68 7.53
N LYS A 53 9.83 -9.64 6.81
CA LYS A 53 10.50 -10.80 7.42
C LYS A 53 11.75 -10.42 8.21
N LYS A 54 12.37 -9.29 7.89
CA LYS A 54 13.59 -8.79 8.56
C LYS A 54 13.32 -8.15 9.91
N CYS A 55 12.22 -7.40 10.06
CA CYS A 55 11.94 -6.62 11.27
C CYS A 55 10.57 -6.87 11.91
N GLY A 56 9.73 -7.70 11.30
CA GLY A 56 8.39 -8.04 11.80
C GLY A 56 7.34 -6.93 11.69
N ALA A 57 7.69 -5.76 11.15
CA ALA A 57 6.76 -4.66 10.97
C ALA A 57 5.66 -5.00 9.96
N LEU A 58 4.43 -4.54 10.25
CA LEU A 58 3.29 -4.67 9.34
C LEU A 58 3.25 -3.49 8.38
N LEU A 59 2.92 -3.79 7.13
CA LEU A 59 2.72 -2.82 6.06
C LEU A 59 1.43 -3.17 5.34
N LEU A 60 0.66 -2.17 4.93
CA LEU A 60 -0.35 -2.35 3.91
C LEU A 60 0.34 -2.19 2.56
N ARG A 61 0.37 -3.26 1.77
CA ARG A 61 0.82 -3.23 0.38
C ARG A 61 -0.37 -2.90 -0.49
N GLN A 62 -0.23 -1.86 -1.30
CA GLN A 62 -1.18 -1.43 -2.29
C GLN A 62 -0.53 -1.55 -3.66
N TRP A 63 -1.11 -2.34 -4.53
CA TRP A 63 -0.74 -2.41 -5.94
C TRP A 63 -1.86 -1.77 -6.77
N SER A 64 -1.48 -0.93 -7.73
CA SER A 64 -2.41 -0.18 -8.57
C SER A 64 -1.89 -0.10 -10.01
N GLU A 65 -2.78 -0.28 -10.98
CA GLU A 65 -2.51 -0.07 -12.41
C GLU A 65 -3.18 1.21 -12.91
N PHE A 66 -2.44 2.04 -13.65
CA PHE A 66 -2.97 3.21 -14.32
C PHE A 66 -2.85 3.04 -15.84
N HIS A 67 -3.99 2.94 -16.51
CA HIS A 67 -4.07 3.02 -17.97
C HIS A 67 -4.07 4.48 -18.44
N GLY A 68 -2.97 4.89 -19.07
CA GLY A 68 -2.79 6.20 -19.69
C GLY A 68 -2.54 6.09 -21.20
N ILE A 69 -1.69 6.96 -21.76
CA ILE A 69 -1.10 6.71 -23.10
C ILE A 69 -0.15 5.51 -23.04
N GLU A 70 0.50 5.32 -21.89
CA GLU A 70 1.27 4.15 -21.50
C GLU A 70 0.75 3.69 -20.13
N ASP A 71 0.74 2.39 -19.90
CA ASP A 71 0.34 1.80 -18.63
C ASP A 71 1.41 2.04 -17.57
N ALA A 72 1.00 2.40 -16.36
CA ALA A 72 1.91 2.61 -15.24
C ALA A 72 1.49 1.77 -14.04
N TYR A 73 2.46 1.07 -13.45
CA TYR A 73 2.24 0.20 -12.30
C TYR A 73 2.86 0.81 -11.06
N TYR A 74 2.08 0.89 -9.98
CA TYR A 74 2.52 1.43 -8.71
C TYR A 74 2.43 0.36 -7.63
N THR A 75 3.40 0.37 -6.72
CA THR A 75 3.33 -0.42 -5.50
C THR A 75 3.71 0.48 -4.33
N ASP A 76 2.77 0.66 -3.43
CA ASP A 76 2.92 1.47 -2.23
C ASP A 76 2.93 0.57 -0.99
N LEU A 77 3.79 0.89 -0.03
CA LEU A 77 3.89 0.24 1.27
C LEU A 77 3.65 1.27 2.37
N PHE A 78 2.49 1.17 3.01
CA PHE A 78 2.10 2.04 4.12
C PHE A 78 2.36 1.36 5.46
N PRO A 79 3.05 2.00 6.41
CA PRO A 79 3.20 1.45 7.75
C PRO A 79 1.86 1.40 8.48
N VAL A 80 1.53 0.24 9.04
CA VAL A 80 0.35 0.04 9.89
C VAL A 80 0.78 -0.61 11.21
N LYS A 81 0.05 -0.29 12.29
CA LYS A 81 0.33 -0.74 13.66
C LYS A 81 -0.34 -2.07 13.96
N SER A 82 -1.44 -2.38 13.29
CA SER A 82 -2.19 -3.62 13.48
C SER A 82 -2.98 -4.00 12.23
N ARG A 83 -3.56 -5.20 12.26
CA ARG A 83 -4.49 -5.69 11.25
C ARG A 83 -5.75 -4.81 11.17
N GLU A 84 -6.26 -4.35 12.32
CA GLU A 84 -7.44 -3.49 12.39
C GLU A 84 -7.19 -2.14 11.70
N GLU A 85 -6.00 -1.55 11.84
CA GLU A 85 -5.65 -0.32 11.11
C GLU A 85 -5.61 -0.56 9.59
N ALA A 86 -5.06 -1.69 9.15
CA ALA A 86 -5.08 -2.07 7.73
C ALA A 86 -6.51 -2.24 7.19
N LEU A 87 -7.41 -2.86 7.97
CA LEU A 87 -8.82 -3.00 7.62
C LEU A 87 -9.55 -1.65 7.56
N ILE A 88 -9.23 -0.72 8.47
CA ILE A 88 -9.77 0.65 8.41
C ILE A 88 -9.34 1.31 7.11
N PHE A 89 -8.07 1.20 6.72
CA PHE A 89 -7.61 1.82 5.48
C PHE A 89 -8.28 1.23 4.26
N ASN A 90 -8.51 -0.09 4.27
CA ASN A 90 -9.23 -0.76 3.21
C ASN A 90 -10.65 -0.23 3.03
N LYS A 91 -11.35 0.06 4.14
CA LYS A 91 -12.74 0.50 4.09
C LYS A 91 -12.91 2.00 3.85
N GLU A 92 -12.03 2.81 4.44
CA GLU A 92 -12.22 4.26 4.48
C GLU A 92 -11.52 5.01 3.35
N PHE A 93 -10.41 4.45 2.82
CA PHE A 93 -9.62 5.14 1.81
C PHE A 93 -9.70 4.45 0.46
N SER A 94 -10.29 5.12 -0.51
CA SER A 94 -10.37 4.67 -1.91
C SER A 94 -9.40 5.41 -2.83
N GLY A 95 -8.89 4.74 -3.87
CA GLY A 95 -7.98 5.37 -4.84
C GLY A 95 -6.71 5.88 -4.16
N TRP A 96 -6.38 7.16 -4.39
CA TRP A 96 -5.22 7.85 -3.78
C TRP A 96 -5.50 8.46 -2.39
N ALA A 97 -6.58 8.05 -1.72
CA ALA A 97 -6.99 8.68 -0.47
C ALA A 97 -6.00 8.39 0.68
N ILE A 98 -5.34 7.23 0.69
CA ILE A 98 -4.32 6.93 1.71
C ILE A 98 -3.17 7.94 1.61
N GLU A 99 -2.63 8.15 0.41
CA GLU A 99 -1.53 9.07 0.11
C GLU A 99 -1.90 10.53 0.37
N LYS A 100 -3.17 10.88 0.17
CA LYS A 100 -3.68 12.25 0.36
C LYS A 100 -4.02 12.54 1.81
N GLU A 101 -4.64 11.60 2.51
CA GLU A 101 -5.32 11.84 3.78
C GLU A 101 -4.58 11.21 4.96
N TYR A 102 -3.94 10.06 4.75
CA TYR A 102 -3.13 9.42 5.76
C TYR A 102 -1.77 10.11 5.86
N LYS A 103 -1.58 10.84 6.96
CA LYS A 103 -0.40 11.68 7.23
C LYS A 103 0.81 10.85 7.71
N SER A 104 1.20 9.82 6.96
CA SER A 104 2.42 9.06 7.24
C SER A 104 3.35 9.05 6.04
N GLU A 105 4.60 8.73 6.31
CA GLU A 105 5.53 8.31 5.27
C GLU A 105 5.09 6.97 4.69
N TRP A 106 5.33 6.78 3.39
CA TRP A 106 5.14 5.50 2.71
C TRP A 106 6.26 5.27 1.71
N LEU A 107 6.49 4.02 1.35
CA LEU A 107 7.41 3.67 0.27
C LEU A 107 6.62 3.47 -1.01
N CYS A 108 7.01 4.15 -2.07
CA CYS A 108 6.40 4.05 -3.39
C CYS A 108 7.42 3.49 -4.38
N SER A 109 7.05 2.44 -5.10
CA SER A 109 7.80 1.93 -6.24
C SER A 109 7.54 2.82 -7.46
N THR A 110 8.60 3.40 -8.01
CA THR A 110 8.59 4.11 -9.29
C THR A 110 9.46 3.36 -10.31
N ASN A 111 9.46 3.84 -11.57
CA ASN A 111 10.30 3.28 -12.63
C ASN A 111 11.82 3.29 -12.28
N ASP A 112 12.24 4.15 -11.36
CA ASP A 112 13.64 4.31 -10.93
C ASP A 112 13.97 3.56 -9.61
N GLY A 113 13.02 2.81 -9.06
CA GLY A 113 13.14 2.08 -7.80
C GLY A 113 12.22 2.60 -6.69
N TRP A 114 12.55 2.29 -5.43
CA TRP A 114 11.72 2.66 -4.30
C TRP A 114 12.11 4.03 -3.73
N ALA A 115 11.11 4.88 -3.51
CA ALA A 115 11.28 6.19 -2.88
C ALA A 115 10.41 6.29 -1.63
N ILE A 116 10.98 6.84 -0.55
CA ILE A 116 10.19 7.30 0.60
C ILE A 116 9.45 8.56 0.16
N LYS A 117 8.13 8.57 0.35
CA LYS A 117 7.25 9.70 0.08
C LYS A 117 6.67 10.20 1.39
N ASN A 118 6.56 11.52 1.48
CA ASN A 118 5.91 12.23 2.57
C ASN A 118 5.24 13.47 1.98
N ARG A 119 3.96 13.74 2.30
CA ARG A 119 3.28 14.94 1.80
C ARG A 119 3.76 16.24 2.48
N PHE A 120 4.70 16.16 3.44
CA PHE A 120 5.22 17.31 4.17
C PHE A 120 6.64 17.77 3.77
N SER A 121 7.22 17.26 2.68
CA SER A 121 8.50 17.75 2.12
C SER A 121 8.31 18.61 0.88
#